data_AF-A0A1W9PEH6-F1
#
_entry.id   AF-A0A1W9PEH6-F1
#
_cell.length_a   1.000
_cell.length_b   1.000
_cell.length_c   1.000
_cell.angle_alpha   90.00
_cell.angle_beta   90.00
_cell.angle_gamma   90.00
#
_symmetry.space_group_name_H-M   'P 1'
#
loop_
_entity.id
_entity.type
_entity.pdbx_description
1 polymer ?
#
loop_
_entity_poly.entity_id
_entity_poly.type
_entity_poly.pdbx_seq_one_letter_code
_entity_poly.pdbx_strand_id
1 'polypeptide(L)'
;PCNETMLEYYRRLRYANEHFSTKIQQGWLTDRGRIYITYGPPDQVERHPYERNSKPYQVWYYYTNNYEFVFVDQTGFGYFILVYPPYWLENR
;
A
#
# COMPACT_ATOMS: atom_id res chain seq x y z
N PRO A 1 -31.64 0.12 0.55
CA PRO A 1 -30.38 -0.29 -0.11
C PRO A 1 -29.19 -0.06 0.81
N CYS A 2 -28.52 -1.12 1.22
CA CYS A 2 -27.23 -1.03 1.91
C CYS A 2 -26.24 -0.41 0.93
N ASN A 3 -25.50 0.62 1.34
CA ASN A 3 -24.48 1.21 0.48
C ASN A 3 -23.23 0.31 0.51
N GLU A 4 -23.25 -0.75 -0.30
CA GLU A 4 -22.22 -1.78 -0.38
C GLU A 4 -20.83 -1.17 -0.62
N THR A 5 -20.75 -0.13 -1.46
CA THR A 5 -19.52 0.63 -1.73
C THR A 5 -18.98 1.32 -0.48
N MET A 6 -19.84 1.95 0.32
CA MET A 6 -19.41 2.57 1.59
C MET A 6 -18.99 1.53 2.61
N LEU A 7 -19.70 0.40 2.70
CA LEU A 7 -19.34 -0.68 3.62
C LEU A 7 -17.96 -1.25 3.27
N GLU A 8 -17.69 -1.47 1.99
CA GLU A 8 -16.39 -1.92 1.52
C GLU A 8 -15.29 -0.89 1.79
N TYR A 9 -15.55 0.39 1.52
CA TYR A 9 -14.62 1.48 1.85
C TYR A 9 -14.24 1.46 3.33
N TYR A 10 -15.22 1.41 4.25
CA TYR A 10 -14.94 1.35 5.69
C TYR A 10 -14.20 0.08 6.10
N ARG A 11 -14.50 -1.07 5.46
CA ARG A 11 -13.78 -2.32 5.69
C ARG A 11 -12.30 -2.17 5.30
N ARG A 12 -12.02 -1.60 4.12
CA ARG A 12 -10.65 -1.38 3.64
C ARG A 12 -9.92 -0.32 4.49
N LEU A 13 -10.61 0.73 4.91
CA LEU A 13 -10.06 1.75 5.80
C LEU A 13 -9.66 1.17 7.16
N ARG A 14 -10.51 0.33 7.75
CA ARG A 14 -10.20 -0.37 9.00
C ARG A 14 -8.99 -1.28 8.84
N TYR A 15 -8.96 -2.08 7.77
CA TYR A 15 -7.81 -2.94 7.45
C TYR A 15 -6.54 -2.11 7.30
N ALA A 16 -6.59 -1.01 6.55
CA ALA A 16 -5.45 -0.14 6.37
C ALA A 16 -4.91 0.39 7.71
N ASN A 17 -5.80 0.81 8.61
CA ASN A 17 -5.42 1.25 9.95
C ASN A 17 -4.83 0.16 10.83
N GLU A 18 -5.31 -1.06 10.71
CA GLU A 18 -4.79 -2.19 11.48
C GLU A 18 -3.41 -2.64 10.99
N HIS A 19 -3.18 -2.65 9.68
CA HIS A 19 -1.99 -3.26 9.08
C HIS A 19 -0.89 -2.29 8.65
N PHE A 20 -1.24 -1.03 8.37
CA PHE A 20 -0.29 -0.07 7.79
C PHE A 20 -0.02 1.14 8.68
N SER A 21 -0.67 1.25 9.84
CA SER A 21 -0.35 2.31 10.80
C SER A 21 1.11 2.21 11.27
N THR A 22 1.70 3.38 11.49
CA THR A 22 3.05 3.53 12.06
C THR A 22 2.95 4.30 13.38
N LYS A 23 4.09 4.50 14.05
CA LYS A 23 4.13 5.35 15.26
C LYS A 23 3.74 6.81 15.01
N ILE A 24 3.85 7.29 13.77
CA ILE A 24 3.69 8.71 13.42
C ILE A 24 2.46 9.01 12.55
N GLN A 25 1.90 8.00 11.87
CA GLN A 25 0.75 8.20 10.98
C GLN A 25 -0.21 7.01 10.99
N GLN A 26 -1.51 7.31 10.88
CA GLN A 26 -2.57 6.32 10.72
C GLN A 26 -2.44 5.58 9.39
N GLY A 27 -2.86 4.32 9.37
CA GLY A 27 -2.68 3.43 8.23
C GLY A 27 -3.27 3.94 6.92
N TRP A 28 -4.49 4.52 6.97
CA TRP A 28 -5.15 5.10 5.80
C TRP A 28 -4.41 6.30 5.19
N LEU A 29 -3.53 6.97 5.95
CA LEU A 29 -2.70 8.07 5.45
C LEU A 29 -1.42 7.60 4.76
N THR A 30 -1.03 6.34 4.97
CA THR A 30 0.18 5.77 4.35
C THR A 30 -0.05 5.47 2.87
N ASP A 31 1.02 5.42 2.08
CA ASP A 31 0.90 5.06 0.67
C ASP A 31 0.29 3.67 0.49
N ARG A 32 0.74 2.67 1.26
CA ARG A 32 0.16 1.32 1.26
C ARG A 32 -1.33 1.34 1.60
N GLY A 33 -1.74 2.14 2.58
CA GLY A 33 -3.14 2.28 2.96
C GLY A 33 -3.98 2.93 1.88
N ARG A 34 -3.47 3.99 1.23
CA ARG A 34 -4.15 4.64 0.11
C ARG A 34 -4.34 3.68 -1.06
N ILE A 35 -3.29 2.96 -1.45
CA ILE A 35 -3.37 1.94 -2.52
C ILE A 35 -4.35 0.82 -2.14
N TYR A 36 -4.30 0.30 -0.91
CA TYR A 36 -5.22 -0.75 -0.46
C TYR A 36 -6.69 -0.29 -0.41
N ILE A 37 -6.96 0.95 0.00
CA ILE A 37 -8.33 1.49 0.04
C ILE A 37 -8.87 1.64 -1.38
N THR A 38 -8.07 2.21 -2.29
CA THR A 38 -8.45 2.46 -3.68
C THR A 38 -8.60 1.17 -4.48
N TYR A 39 -7.57 0.33 -4.50
CA TYR A 39 -7.49 -0.85 -5.37
C TYR A 39 -7.96 -2.14 -4.69
N GLY A 40 -8.12 -2.13 -3.35
CA GLY A 40 -8.46 -3.31 -2.58
C GLY A 40 -7.22 -4.17 -2.27
N PRO A 41 -7.42 -5.43 -1.85
CA PRO A 41 -6.31 -6.33 -1.59
C PRO A 41 -5.54 -6.64 -2.89
N PRO A 42 -4.21 -6.62 -2.86
CA PRO A 42 -3.40 -7.08 -3.99
C PRO A 42 -3.56 -8.59 -4.18
N ASP A 43 -3.39 -9.04 -5.42
CA ASP A 43 -3.40 -10.47 -5.78
C ASP A 43 -2.15 -11.17 -5.23
N GLN A 44 -1.00 -10.49 -5.28
CA GLN A 44 0.27 -10.99 -4.75
C GLN A 44 1.05 -9.88 -4.05
N VAL A 45 1.72 -10.24 -2.95
CA VAL A 45 2.64 -9.38 -2.22
C VAL A 45 4.00 -10.06 -2.12
N GLU A 46 4.97 -9.54 -2.85
CA GLU A 46 6.37 -9.91 -2.71
C GLU A 46 7.03 -9.04 -1.63
N ARG A 47 7.77 -9.67 -0.72
CA ARG A 47 8.41 -9.00 0.40
C ARG A 47 9.90 -9.26 0.37
N HIS A 48 10.67 -8.18 0.29
CA HIS A 48 12.12 -8.21 0.34
C HIS A 48 12.53 -7.59 1.67
N PRO A 49 12.91 -8.42 2.66
CA PRO A 49 13.39 -7.93 3.95
C PRO A 49 14.74 -7.23 3.81
N TYR A 50 15.33 -6.79 4.93
CA TYR A 50 16.64 -6.15 4.91
C TYR A 50 17.70 -7.11 4.34
N GLU A 51 18.32 -6.73 3.22
CA GLU A 51 19.46 -7.43 2.64
C GLU A 51 20.70 -6.54 2.75
N ARG A 52 21.90 -7.13 2.72
CA ARG A 52 23.18 -6.44 2.97
C ARG A 52 23.38 -5.17 2.13
N ASN A 53 22.77 -5.08 0.95
CA ASN A 53 22.95 -3.99 -0.01
C ASN A 53 21.63 -3.31 -0.45
N SER A 54 20.49 -3.60 0.18
CA SER A 54 19.20 -3.04 -0.24
C SER A 54 18.30 -2.67 0.94
N LYS A 55 17.53 -1.60 0.78
CA LYS A 55 16.48 -1.23 1.75
C LYS A 55 15.35 -2.25 1.63
N PRO A 56 14.64 -2.58 2.73
CA PRO A 56 13.46 -3.43 2.66
C PRO A 56 12.42 -2.82 1.73
N TYR A 57 11.82 -3.64 0.87
CA TYR A 57 10.76 -3.20 -0.04
C TYR A 57 9.70 -4.27 -0.22
N GLN A 58 8.54 -3.86 -0.72
CA GLN A 58 7.43 -4.74 -1.06
C GLN A 58 6.92 -4.40 -2.45
N VAL A 59 6.55 -5.42 -3.20
CA VAL A 59 5.89 -5.26 -4.50
C VAL A 59 4.50 -5.85 -4.41
N TRP A 60 3.51 -5.06 -4.77
CA TRP A 60 2.11 -5.44 -4.79
C TRP A 60 1.64 -5.55 -6.24
N TYR A 61 1.11 -6.71 -6.59
CA TYR A 61 0.62 -7.00 -7.93
C TYR A 61 -0.91 -7.05 -7.94
N TYR A 62 -1.51 -6.39 -8.93
CA TYR A 62 -2.93 -6.45 -9.24
C TYR A 62 -3.08 -6.92 -10.70
N TYR A 63 -3.19 -8.23 -10.90
CA TYR A 63 -3.13 -8.86 -12.22
C TYR A 63 -4.31 -8.50 -13.11
N THR A 64 -5.49 -8.32 -12.52
CA THR A 64 -6.72 -7.99 -13.28
C THR A 64 -6.56 -6.72 -14.12
N ASN A 65 -5.84 -5.72 -13.58
CA ASN A 65 -5.65 -4.44 -14.24
C ASN A 65 -4.18 -4.19 -14.65
N ASN A 66 -3.33 -5.22 -14.49
CA ASN A 66 -1.89 -5.14 -14.72
C ASN A 66 -1.22 -3.96 -13.99
N TYR A 67 -1.62 -3.71 -12.74
CA TYR A 67 -0.95 -2.71 -11.90
C TYR A 67 0.12 -3.36 -11.03
N GLU A 68 1.20 -2.62 -10.86
CA GLU A 68 2.30 -2.95 -9.96
C GLU A 68 2.59 -1.73 -9.11
N PHE A 69 2.69 -1.93 -7.79
CA PHE A 69 3.08 -0.90 -6.84
C PHE A 69 4.30 -1.36 -6.05
N VAL A 70 5.37 -0.56 -6.07
CA VAL A 70 6.57 -0.83 -5.29
C VAL A 70 6.64 0.14 -4.13
N PHE A 71 6.81 -0.41 -2.93
CA PHE A 71 6.95 0.35 -1.70
C PHE A 71 8.29 0.10 -1.04
N VAL A 72 9.01 1.14 -0.64
CA VAL A 72 10.33 1.02 0.01
C VAL A 72 10.25 1.55 1.43
N ASP A 73 10.73 0.79 2.41
CA ASP A 73 10.94 1.30 3.77
C ASP A 73 12.21 2.15 3.79
N GLN A 74 12.04 3.46 3.77
CA GLN A 74 13.18 4.38 3.78
C GLN A 74 13.96 4.36 5.09
N THR A 75 13.28 3.98 6.18
CA THR A 75 13.73 4.21 7.56
C THR A 75 14.12 2.94 8.30
N GLY A 76 13.62 1.78 7.86
CA GLY A 76 13.73 0.51 8.57
C GLY A 76 12.73 0.33 9.72
N PHE A 77 11.82 1.28 9.93
CA PHE A 77 10.82 1.26 11.02
C PHE A 77 9.39 0.97 10.54
N GLY A 78 9.23 0.46 9.32
CA GLY A 78 7.94 0.16 8.71
C GLY A 78 7.30 1.34 7.99
N TYR A 79 8.06 2.41 7.72
CA TYR A 79 7.60 3.56 6.94
C TYR A 79 7.84 3.33 5.45
N PHE A 80 6.89 2.63 4.83
CA PHE A 80 6.90 2.30 3.41
C PHE A 80 6.33 3.45 2.58
N ILE A 81 7.14 3.99 1.66
CA ILE A 81 6.71 4.98 0.68
C ILE A 81 6.50 4.35 -0.69
N LEU A 82 5.58 4.88 -1.49
CA LEU A 82 5.42 4.47 -2.89
C LEU A 82 6.58 5.01 -3.74
N VAL A 83 7.25 4.14 -4.48
CA VAL A 83 8.33 4.52 -5.41
C VAL A 83 8.02 4.18 -6.86
N TYR A 84 7.10 3.24 -7.09
CA TYR A 84 6.60 2.90 -8.41
C TYR A 84 5.08 2.62 -8.36
N PRO A 85 4.29 3.13 -9.31
CA PRO A 85 4.69 4.13 -10.30
C PRO A 85 5.13 5.42 -9.59
N PRO A 86 6.12 6.15 -10.12
CA PRO A 86 6.49 7.42 -9.52
C PRO A 86 5.34 8.43 -9.64
N TYR A 87 5.16 9.27 -8.62
CA TYR A 87 4.02 10.19 -8.51
C TYR A 87 3.79 11.12 -9.72
N TRP A 88 4.79 11.38 -10.56
CA TRP A 88 4.62 12.15 -11.79
C TRP A 88 3.93 11.40 -12.93
N LEU A 89 3.67 10.09 -12.79
CA LEU A 89 2.89 9.31 -13.75
C LEU A 89 1.38 9.32 -13.46
N GLU A 90 0.93 9.63 -12.24
CA GLU A 90 -0.51 9.68 -11.91
C GLU A 90 -1.24 10.92 -12.48
N ASN A 91 -0.49 11.93 -12.96
CA ASN A 91 -1.04 13.17 -13.53
C ASN A 91 -1.02 13.21 -15.08
N ARG A 92 -1.04 12.06 -15.76
CA ARG A 92 -1.10 11.98 -17.23
C ARG A 92 -2.34 11.25 -17.72
#